data_AF-A0A5C8E8A3-F1
#
_entry.id   AF-A0A5C8E8A3-F1
#
_cell.length_a   1.000
_cell.length_b   1.000
_cell.length_c   1.000
_cell.angle_alpha   90.00
_cell.angle_beta   90.00
_cell.angle_gamma   90.00
#
_symmetry.space_group_name_H-M   'P 1'
#
loop_
_entity.id
_entity.type
_entity.pdbx_description
1 polymer ?
#
loop_
_entity_poly.entity_id
_entity_poly.type
_entity_poly.pdbx_seq_one_letter_code
_entity_poly.pdbx_strand_id
1 'polypeptide(L)'
;MLSKEEKNKIEEHIAKLTNDILSDAINSVNSGVSEKKIIDDCIMYTISKFTPESKMLLSSVYNMLMERTLKEEFFTNSHNKASFYEMNIFKELNEKFNFEIPSKIEYEKSERKINEWIKAGIITIIGGVISISLKKASPIIVAFVIAGIMTVINKNKENNKKEDLTALVKEYLESIKQSILSWVDSIAEYYDERVNELKKELENKNK
;
A
#
# COMPACT_ATOMS: atom_id res chain seq x y z
N MET A 1 -15.77 3.67 5.55
CA MET A 1 -14.91 4.54 4.71
C MET A 1 -14.25 5.62 5.55
N LEU A 2 -12.99 5.94 5.25
CA LEU A 2 -12.26 7.07 5.85
C LEU A 2 -12.91 8.41 5.49
N SER A 3 -12.93 9.34 6.45
CA SER A 3 -13.34 10.72 6.24
C SER A 3 -12.32 11.48 5.39
N LYS A 4 -12.75 12.60 4.80
CA LYS A 4 -11.88 13.48 4.02
C LYS A 4 -10.68 13.97 4.83
N GLU A 5 -10.89 14.32 6.10
CA GLU A 5 -9.80 14.78 6.97
C GLU A 5 -8.78 13.68 7.26
N GLU A 6 -9.23 12.46 7.54
CA GLU A 6 -8.35 11.29 7.74
C GLU A 6 -7.53 11.00 6.47
N LYS A 7 -8.17 11.04 5.29
CA LYS A 7 -7.47 10.86 4.00
C LYS A 7 -6.42 11.94 3.76
N ASN A 8 -6.76 13.21 3.98
CA ASN A 8 -5.81 14.32 3.79
C ASN A 8 -4.58 14.19 4.70
N LYS A 9 -4.77 13.82 5.97
CA LYS A 9 -3.64 13.62 6.90
C LYS A 9 -2.71 12.50 6.45
N ILE A 10 -3.28 11.39 5.96
CA ILE A 10 -2.51 10.27 5.41
C ILE A 10 -1.75 10.71 4.15
N GLU A 11 -2.40 11.44 3.24
CA GLU A 11 -1.78 11.97 2.03
C GLU A 11 -0.62 12.93 2.33
N GLU A 12 -0.81 13.87 3.24
CA GLU A 12 0.23 14.81 3.67
C GLU A 12 1.46 14.07 4.26
N HIS A 13 1.22 13.04 5.06
CA HIS A 13 2.29 12.23 5.64
C HIS A 13 3.07 11.44 4.58
N ILE A 14 2.36 10.77 3.66
CA ILE A 14 3.00 10.03 2.56
C ILE A 14 3.78 10.99 1.65
N ALA A 15 3.20 12.16 1.33
CA ALA A 15 3.84 13.19 0.52
C ALA A 15 5.16 13.68 1.15
N LYS A 16 5.16 13.87 2.48
CA LYS A 16 6.38 14.22 3.22
C LYS A 16 7.46 13.14 3.06
N LEU A 17 7.12 11.87 3.26
CA LEU A 17 8.07 10.76 3.10
C LEU A 17 8.65 10.68 1.69
N THR A 18 7.80 10.85 0.66
CA THR A 18 8.29 10.87 -0.73
C THR A 18 9.18 12.08 -1.03
N ASN A 19 8.88 13.24 -0.46
CA ASN A 19 9.70 14.45 -0.65
C ASN A 19 11.07 14.34 0.03
N ASP A 20 11.13 13.70 1.20
CA ASP A 20 12.40 13.43 1.89
C ASP A 20 13.30 12.52 1.03
N ILE A 21 12.74 11.43 0.47
CA ILE A 21 13.48 10.53 -0.43
C ILE A 21 13.90 11.23 -1.72
N LEU A 22 13.03 12.07 -2.30
CA LEU A 22 13.34 12.82 -3.51
C LEU A 22 14.51 13.78 -3.28
N SER A 23 14.54 14.46 -2.13
CA SER A 23 15.60 15.39 -1.77
C SER A 23 16.95 14.68 -1.68
N ASP A 24 16.99 13.51 -1.06
CA ASP A 24 18.20 12.69 -0.95
C ASP A 24 18.71 12.19 -2.32
N ALA A 25 17.78 11.81 -3.21
CA ALA A 25 18.13 11.41 -4.57
C ALA A 25 18.70 12.58 -5.38
N ILE A 26 18.08 13.77 -5.32
CA ILE A 26 18.56 14.99 -6.00
C ILE A 26 19.95 15.40 -5.49
N ASN A 27 20.19 15.33 -4.18
CA ASN A 27 21.51 15.61 -3.60
C ASN A 27 22.58 14.66 -4.13
N SER A 28 22.22 13.38 -4.33
CA SER A 28 23.12 12.37 -4.90
C SER A 28 23.43 12.65 -6.38
N VAL A 29 22.43 13.11 -7.16
CA VAL A 29 22.63 13.57 -8.54
C VAL A 29 23.63 14.74 -8.57
N ASN A 30 23.41 15.75 -7.74
CA ASN A 30 24.27 16.94 -7.67
C ASN A 30 25.70 16.63 -7.22
N SER A 31 25.89 15.54 -6.47
CA SER A 31 27.19 15.06 -6.00
C SER A 31 27.91 14.16 -7.02
N GLY A 32 27.33 13.93 -8.20
CA GLY A 32 27.95 13.13 -9.27
C GLY A 32 27.96 11.62 -9.00
N VAL A 33 27.04 11.11 -8.16
CA VAL A 33 26.87 9.66 -7.96
C VAL A 33 26.39 9.02 -9.27
N SER A 34 26.80 7.78 -9.54
CA SER A 34 26.39 7.08 -10.77
C SER A 34 24.88 6.80 -10.80
N GLU A 35 24.27 6.91 -11.98
CA GLU A 35 22.81 6.77 -12.17
C GLU A 35 22.27 5.46 -11.58
N LYS A 36 22.96 4.33 -11.87
CA LYS A 36 22.59 3.02 -11.34
C LYS A 36 22.54 3.01 -9.82
N LYS A 37 23.54 3.61 -9.17
CA LYS A 37 23.61 3.67 -7.71
C LYS A 37 22.50 4.55 -7.14
N ILE A 38 22.20 5.68 -7.77
CA ILE A 38 21.09 6.56 -7.35
C ILE A 38 19.75 5.81 -7.41
N ILE A 39 19.52 5.03 -8.47
CA ILE A 39 18.28 4.23 -8.61
C ILE A 39 18.21 3.15 -7.53
N ASP A 40 19.27 2.36 -7.36
CA ASP A 40 19.31 1.28 -6.36
C ASP A 40 19.14 1.83 -4.93
N ASP A 41 19.84 2.92 -4.60
CA ASP A 41 19.77 3.58 -3.29
C ASP A 41 18.36 4.20 -3.07
N CYS A 42 17.78 4.84 -4.09
CA CYS A 42 16.42 5.39 -4.01
C CYS A 42 15.38 4.31 -3.72
N ILE A 43 15.46 3.17 -4.42
CA ILE A 43 14.51 2.07 -4.22
C ILE A 43 14.71 1.42 -2.85
N MET A 44 15.96 1.14 -2.44
CA MET A 44 16.19 0.59 -1.11
C MET A 44 15.77 1.53 0.00
N TYR A 45 16.02 2.84 -0.16
CA TYR A 45 15.58 3.81 0.82
C TYR A 45 14.06 3.87 0.90
N THR A 46 13.37 3.84 -0.25
CA THR A 46 11.91 3.73 -0.32
C THR A 46 11.40 2.47 0.37
N ILE A 47 12.00 1.29 0.13
CA ILE A 47 11.64 0.05 0.81
C ILE A 47 11.82 0.19 2.32
N SER A 48 12.94 0.75 2.76
CA SER A 48 13.26 0.89 4.19
C SER A 48 12.29 1.83 4.92
N LYS A 49 11.74 2.83 4.23
CA LYS A 49 10.74 3.76 4.78
C LYS A 49 9.33 3.20 4.66
N PHE A 50 8.92 2.80 3.47
CA PHE A 50 7.52 2.47 3.19
C PHE A 50 7.10 1.07 3.62
N THR A 51 8.03 0.13 3.82
CA THR A 51 7.66 -1.19 4.36
C THR A 51 7.15 -1.10 5.81
N PRO A 52 7.90 -0.51 6.78
CA PRO A 52 7.39 -0.32 8.13
C PRO A 52 6.23 0.67 8.17
N GLU A 53 6.27 1.74 7.35
CA GLU A 53 5.17 2.69 7.27
C GLU A 53 3.87 2.02 6.80
N SER A 54 3.91 1.12 5.82
CA SER A 54 2.72 0.40 5.36
C SER A 54 2.07 -0.42 6.48
N LYS A 55 2.89 -1.01 7.37
CA LYS A 55 2.39 -1.72 8.55
C LYS A 55 1.76 -0.76 9.55
N MET A 56 2.36 0.41 9.76
CA MET A 56 1.82 1.46 10.62
C MET A 56 0.50 1.99 10.07
N LEU A 57 0.44 2.32 8.78
CA LEU A 57 -0.77 2.76 8.08
C LEU A 57 -1.89 1.73 8.19
N LEU A 58 -1.61 0.43 7.98
CA LEU A 58 -2.60 -0.63 8.17
C LEU A 58 -3.20 -0.60 9.58
N SER A 59 -2.36 -0.51 10.61
CA SER A 59 -2.80 -0.41 12.00
C SER A 59 -3.61 0.85 12.28
N SER A 60 -3.13 2.01 11.84
CA SER A 60 -3.79 3.29 12.03
C SER A 60 -5.16 3.34 11.34
N VAL A 61 -5.23 2.94 10.07
CA VAL A 61 -6.49 2.89 9.30
C VAL A 61 -7.48 1.93 9.94
N TYR A 62 -7.03 0.73 10.32
CA TYR A 62 -7.88 -0.23 11.02
C TYR A 62 -8.45 0.35 12.32
N ASN A 63 -7.61 0.97 13.15
CA ASN A 63 -8.06 1.52 14.43
C ASN A 63 -9.08 2.65 14.25
N MET A 64 -8.86 3.57 13.31
CA MET A 64 -9.82 4.64 12.99
C MET A 64 -11.18 4.05 12.59
N LEU A 65 -11.19 3.04 11.72
CA LEU A 65 -12.42 2.40 11.24
C LEU A 65 -13.11 1.59 12.35
N MET A 66 -12.34 0.88 13.17
CA MET A 66 -12.82 0.14 14.33
C MET A 66 -13.51 1.06 15.33
N GLU A 67 -12.87 2.15 15.73
CA GLU A 67 -13.42 3.10 16.69
C GLU A 67 -14.73 3.72 16.20
N ARG A 68 -14.85 3.98 14.89
CA ARG A 68 -16.07 4.48 14.29
C ARG A 68 -17.19 3.43 14.31
N THR A 69 -16.88 2.21 13.87
CA THR A 69 -17.84 1.10 13.83
C THR A 69 -18.40 0.80 15.22
N LEU A 70 -17.55 0.79 16.25
CA LEU A 70 -17.98 0.53 17.63
C LEU A 70 -18.84 1.65 18.25
N LYS A 71 -18.91 2.84 17.64
CA LYS A 71 -19.79 3.94 18.04
C LYS A 71 -21.17 3.87 17.37
N GLU A 72 -21.34 3.03 16.36
CA GLU A 72 -22.64 2.86 15.70
C GLU A 72 -23.63 2.19 16.64
N GLU A 73 -24.90 2.62 16.59
CA GLU A 73 -25.98 2.08 17.43
C GLU A 73 -26.07 0.54 17.35
N PHE A 74 -25.86 -0.01 16.14
CA PHE A 74 -25.87 -1.45 15.88
C PHE A 74 -24.90 -2.26 16.76
N PHE A 75 -23.76 -1.66 17.16
CA PHE A 75 -22.72 -2.31 17.96
C PHE A 75 -22.71 -1.87 19.44
N THR A 76 -23.73 -1.14 19.89
CA THR A 76 -23.87 -0.75 21.30
C THR A 76 -24.28 -1.91 22.20
N ASN A 77 -25.03 -2.89 21.67
CA ASN A 77 -25.38 -4.09 22.43
C ASN A 77 -24.19 -5.06 22.53
N SER A 78 -24.11 -5.77 23.65
CA SER A 78 -22.96 -6.62 23.99
C SER A 78 -22.76 -7.79 23.03
N HIS A 79 -23.85 -8.36 22.49
CA HIS A 79 -23.78 -9.49 21.57
C HIS A 79 -23.13 -9.11 20.24
N ASN A 80 -23.65 -8.08 19.56
CA ASN A 80 -23.10 -7.62 18.28
C ASN A 80 -21.66 -7.14 18.42
N LYS A 81 -21.34 -6.47 19.54
CA LYS A 81 -19.98 -6.02 19.85
C LYS A 81 -19.01 -7.20 20.01
N ALA A 82 -19.42 -8.27 20.70
CA ALA A 82 -18.61 -9.47 20.85
C ALA A 82 -18.35 -10.13 19.48
N SER A 83 -19.40 -10.30 18.66
CA SER A 83 -19.26 -10.86 17.31
C SER A 83 -18.34 -10.03 16.41
N PHE A 84 -18.36 -8.71 16.53
CA PHE A 84 -17.40 -7.85 15.82
C PHE A 84 -15.94 -8.14 16.22
N TYR A 85 -15.64 -8.28 17.52
CA TYR A 85 -14.27 -8.61 17.94
C TYR A 85 -13.84 -10.02 17.51
N GLU A 86 -14.76 -10.98 17.51
CA GLU A 86 -14.50 -12.36 17.07
C GLU A 86 -14.07 -12.45 15.60
N MET A 87 -14.52 -11.54 14.74
CA MET A 87 -14.07 -11.48 13.34
C MET A 87 -12.57 -11.29 13.21
N ASN A 88 -11.94 -10.59 14.17
CA ASN A 88 -10.51 -10.31 14.18
C ASN A 88 -9.98 -9.76 12.84
N ILE A 89 -10.68 -8.78 12.26
CA ILE A 89 -10.38 -8.20 10.95
C ILE A 89 -8.93 -7.68 10.88
N PHE A 90 -8.38 -7.19 11.99
CA PHE A 90 -6.97 -6.78 12.07
C PHE A 90 -6.00 -7.91 11.75
N LYS A 91 -6.25 -9.11 12.29
CA LYS A 91 -5.43 -10.29 11.98
C LYS A 91 -5.58 -10.68 10.52
N GLU A 92 -6.80 -10.73 9.99
CA GLU A 92 -7.03 -11.01 8.56
C GLU A 92 -6.28 -10.03 7.65
N LEU A 93 -6.29 -8.74 7.97
CA LEU A 93 -5.56 -7.71 7.22
C LEU A 93 -4.04 -7.93 7.31
N ASN A 94 -3.50 -8.20 8.50
CA ASN A 94 -2.06 -8.45 8.65
C ASN A 94 -1.60 -9.69 7.88
N GLU A 95 -2.41 -10.75 7.83
CA GLU A 95 -2.08 -11.98 7.10
C GLU A 95 -2.05 -11.78 5.58
N LYS A 96 -2.63 -10.70 5.05
CA LYS A 96 -2.57 -10.37 3.61
C LYS A 96 -1.28 -9.72 3.17
N PHE A 97 -0.38 -9.35 4.10
CA PHE A 97 0.86 -8.64 3.78
C PHE A 97 2.07 -9.25 4.47
N ASN A 98 3.20 -9.21 3.78
CA ASN A 98 4.52 -9.43 4.35
C ASN A 98 5.29 -8.10 4.34
N PHE A 99 5.69 -7.66 5.53
CA PHE A 99 6.41 -6.41 5.80
C PHE A 99 7.90 -6.63 6.10
N GLU A 100 8.48 -7.74 5.66
CA GLU A 100 9.91 -8.00 5.77
C GLU A 100 10.67 -7.14 4.76
N ILE A 101 11.72 -6.47 5.25
CA ILE A 101 12.64 -5.71 4.41
C ILE A 101 13.75 -6.66 3.95
N PRO A 102 13.92 -6.90 2.64
CA PRO A 102 15.02 -7.71 2.14
C PRO A 102 16.34 -6.95 2.26
N SER A 103 17.45 -7.68 2.41
CA SER A 103 18.80 -7.09 2.44
C SER A 103 19.29 -6.57 1.09
N LYS A 104 18.66 -7.00 -0.02
CA LYS A 104 18.97 -6.60 -1.39
C LYS A 104 17.70 -6.64 -2.25
N ILE A 105 17.70 -5.86 -3.33
CA ILE A 105 16.61 -5.88 -4.32
C ILE A 105 16.81 -7.05 -5.27
N GLU A 106 15.82 -7.94 -5.33
CA GLU A 106 15.77 -9.03 -6.32
C GLU A 106 14.76 -8.64 -7.41
N TYR A 107 15.19 -7.83 -8.39
CA TYR A 107 14.32 -7.25 -9.42
C TYR A 107 13.55 -8.30 -10.23
N GLU A 108 14.24 -9.34 -10.74
CA GLU A 108 13.61 -10.43 -11.51
C GLU A 108 12.53 -11.17 -10.69
N LYS A 109 12.80 -11.37 -9.40
CA LYS A 109 11.85 -12.03 -8.50
C LYS A 109 10.65 -11.14 -8.20
N SER A 110 10.90 -9.85 -8.00
CA SER A 110 9.86 -8.82 -7.80
C SER A 110 8.95 -8.77 -9.03
N GLU A 111 9.53 -8.69 -10.22
CA GLU A 111 8.81 -8.69 -11.48
C GLU A 111 7.98 -9.97 -11.68
N ARG A 112 8.58 -11.14 -11.45
CA ARG A 112 7.85 -12.42 -11.54
C ARG A 112 6.65 -12.44 -10.60
N LYS A 113 6.82 -11.97 -9.35
CA LYS A 113 5.73 -11.92 -8.36
C LYS A 113 4.64 -10.92 -8.73
N ILE A 114 5.00 -9.73 -9.22
CA ILE A 114 4.04 -8.76 -9.77
C ILE A 114 3.22 -9.40 -10.90
N ASN A 115 3.86 -10.07 -11.84
CA ASN A 115 3.17 -10.72 -12.95
C ASN A 115 2.25 -11.87 -12.50
N GLU A 116 2.67 -12.67 -11.50
CA GLU A 116 1.82 -13.69 -10.88
C GLU A 116 0.58 -13.06 -10.23
N TRP A 117 0.74 -11.97 -9.48
CA TRP A 117 -0.38 -11.27 -8.84
C TRP A 117 -1.32 -10.58 -9.83
N ILE A 118 -0.79 -10.04 -10.95
CA ILE A 118 -1.63 -9.51 -12.04
C ILE A 118 -2.47 -10.63 -12.66
N LYS A 119 -1.85 -11.77 -13.00
CA LYS A 119 -2.57 -12.94 -13.57
C LYS A 119 -3.64 -13.49 -12.64
N ALA A 120 -3.38 -13.45 -11.33
CA ALA A 120 -4.34 -13.84 -10.30
C ALA A 120 -5.45 -12.80 -10.05
N GLY A 121 -5.36 -11.62 -10.67
CA GLY A 121 -6.28 -10.51 -10.42
C GLY A 121 -6.18 -9.93 -9.01
N ILE A 122 -5.01 -10.07 -8.37
CA ILE A 122 -4.69 -9.49 -7.06
C ILE A 122 -4.18 -8.06 -7.25
N ILE A 123 -3.37 -7.82 -8.28
CA ILE A 123 -2.83 -6.50 -8.61
C ILE A 123 -3.45 -5.98 -9.90
N THR A 124 -3.76 -4.69 -9.93
CA THR A 124 -4.05 -3.94 -11.16
C THR A 124 -3.08 -2.78 -11.28
N ILE A 125 -2.67 -2.46 -12.51
CA ILE A 125 -1.75 -1.37 -12.80
C ILE A 125 -2.42 -0.40 -13.76
N ILE A 126 -2.57 0.87 -13.36
CA ILE A 126 -3.14 1.94 -14.19
C ILE A 126 -2.21 3.15 -14.08
N GLY A 127 -1.62 3.56 -15.22
CA GLY A 127 -0.76 4.75 -15.26
C GLY A 127 0.45 4.71 -14.31
N GLY A 128 1.01 3.52 -14.05
CA GLY A 128 2.13 3.33 -13.10
C GLY A 128 1.71 3.13 -11.65
N VAL A 129 0.44 3.33 -11.32
CA VAL A 129 -0.12 3.10 -9.98
C VAL A 129 -0.47 1.62 -9.81
N ILE A 130 -0.01 1.00 -8.72
CA ILE A 130 -0.28 -0.38 -8.36
C ILE A 130 -1.36 -0.44 -7.26
N SER A 131 -2.53 -0.98 -7.60
CA SER A 131 -3.64 -1.22 -6.67
C SER A 131 -3.73 -2.70 -6.28
N ILE A 132 -4.18 -3.00 -5.05
CA ILE A 132 -4.26 -4.37 -4.52
C ILE A 132 -5.70 -4.73 -4.14
N SER A 133 -6.23 -5.82 -4.69
CA SER A 133 -7.51 -6.40 -4.30
C SER A 133 -7.34 -7.33 -3.09
N LEU A 134 -7.65 -6.84 -1.89
CA LEU A 134 -7.49 -7.59 -0.63
C LEU A 134 -8.36 -8.85 -0.50
N LYS A 135 -9.49 -8.95 -1.20
CA LYS A 135 -10.31 -10.17 -1.23
C LYS A 135 -9.55 -11.40 -1.73
N LYS A 136 -8.67 -11.20 -2.70
CA LYS A 136 -7.93 -12.28 -3.38
C LYS A 136 -6.47 -12.36 -2.92
N ALA A 137 -6.03 -11.41 -2.10
CA ALA A 137 -4.64 -11.30 -1.69
C ALA A 137 -4.21 -12.53 -0.85
N SER A 138 -3.20 -13.23 -1.35
CA SER A 138 -2.31 -14.13 -0.61
C SER A 138 -1.02 -13.34 -0.31
N PRO A 139 -0.30 -13.56 0.80
CA PRO A 139 0.56 -12.55 1.41
C PRO A 139 1.38 -11.72 0.39
N ILE A 140 1.03 -10.44 0.26
CA ILE A 140 1.70 -9.50 -0.63
C ILE A 140 2.99 -9.05 0.04
N ILE A 141 4.12 -9.31 -0.61
CA ILE A 141 5.42 -8.85 -0.14
C ILE A 141 5.58 -7.38 -0.53
N VAL A 142 5.41 -6.48 0.45
CA VAL A 142 5.38 -5.02 0.21
C VAL A 142 6.65 -4.52 -0.48
N ALA A 143 7.82 -5.00 -0.06
CA ALA A 143 9.09 -4.64 -0.67
C ALA A 143 9.17 -5.00 -2.16
N PHE A 144 8.57 -6.13 -2.58
CA PHE A 144 8.53 -6.52 -3.99
C PHE A 144 7.61 -5.62 -4.80
N VAL A 145 6.52 -5.13 -4.20
CA VAL A 145 5.64 -4.19 -4.89
C VAL A 145 6.34 -2.84 -5.07
N ILE A 146 6.96 -2.32 -4.02
CA ILE A 146 7.75 -1.08 -4.08
C ILE A 146 8.84 -1.17 -5.17
N ALA A 147 9.65 -2.24 -5.16
CA ALA A 147 10.67 -2.45 -6.20
C ALA A 147 10.05 -2.62 -7.60
N GLY A 148 8.93 -3.32 -7.70
CA GLY A 148 8.24 -3.61 -8.95
C GLY A 148 7.69 -2.37 -9.67
N ILE A 149 7.38 -1.28 -8.95
CA ILE A 149 6.92 -0.02 -9.55
C ILE A 149 7.98 0.53 -10.52
N MET A 150 9.27 0.48 -10.16
CA MET A 150 10.34 0.91 -11.07
C MET A 150 10.38 0.06 -12.35
N THR A 151 10.19 -1.26 -12.23
CA THR A 151 10.14 -2.14 -13.40
C THR A 151 8.97 -1.81 -14.32
N VAL A 152 7.81 -1.49 -13.75
CA VAL A 152 6.61 -1.09 -14.50
C VAL A 152 6.84 0.22 -15.26
N ILE A 153 7.41 1.21 -14.58
CA ILE A 153 7.77 2.51 -15.19
C ILE A 153 8.74 2.31 -16.36
N ASN A 154 9.79 1.51 -16.16
CA ASN A 154 10.78 1.26 -17.21
C ASN A 154 10.19 0.54 -18.43
N LYS A 155 9.31 -0.45 -18.24
CA LYS A 155 8.64 -1.16 -19.35
C LYS A 155 7.72 -0.25 -20.16
N ASN A 156 7.01 0.67 -19.52
CA ASN A 156 6.18 1.65 -20.22
C ASN A 156 7.02 2.61 -21.07
N LYS A 157 8.31 2.77 -20.73
CA LYS A 157 9.26 3.68 -21.37
C LYS A 157 10.15 3.05 -22.43
N GLU A 158 10.21 1.72 -22.57
CA GLU A 158 10.94 1.08 -23.68
C GLU A 158 10.44 1.52 -25.08
N ASN A 159 9.31 2.23 -25.15
CA ASN A 159 8.77 2.87 -26.35
C ASN A 159 9.09 4.38 -26.52
N ASN A 160 9.83 5.04 -25.60
CA ASN A 160 10.11 6.49 -25.64
C ASN A 160 11.55 6.85 -25.21
N LYS A 161 12.03 8.04 -25.62
CA LYS A 161 13.42 8.55 -25.43
C LYS A 161 13.90 8.49 -23.97
N LYS A 162 15.23 8.38 -23.78
CA LYS A 162 15.93 8.53 -22.49
C LYS A 162 15.41 9.77 -21.75
N GLU A 163 14.83 9.54 -20.59
CA GLU A 163 14.43 10.59 -19.65
C GLU A 163 15.61 10.99 -18.75
N ASP A 164 15.57 12.23 -18.27
CA ASP A 164 16.45 12.70 -17.20
C ASP A 164 16.23 11.85 -15.94
N LEU A 165 17.32 11.44 -15.28
CA LEU A 165 17.29 10.63 -14.05
C LEU A 165 16.40 11.26 -12.98
N THR A 166 16.38 12.60 -12.87
CA THR A 166 15.53 13.32 -11.94
C THR A 166 14.04 13.12 -12.24
N ALA A 167 13.66 13.07 -13.53
CA ALA A 167 12.28 12.82 -13.94
C ALA A 167 11.86 11.38 -13.59
N LEU A 168 12.75 10.40 -13.83
CA LEU A 168 12.50 9.00 -13.48
C LEU A 168 12.26 8.82 -11.97
N VAL A 169 13.10 9.44 -11.13
CA VAL A 169 12.94 9.37 -9.67
C VAL A 169 11.62 10.02 -9.23
N LYS A 170 11.24 11.16 -9.81
CA LYS A 170 9.97 11.83 -9.50
C LYS A 170 8.77 10.96 -9.86
N GLU A 171 8.76 10.37 -11.05
CA GLU A 171 7.67 9.49 -11.48
C GLU A 171 7.56 8.25 -10.61
N TYR A 172 8.70 7.66 -10.23
CA TYR A 172 8.74 6.54 -9.31
C TYR A 172 8.14 6.88 -7.95
N LEU A 173 8.56 8.00 -7.33
CA LEU A 173 8.06 8.41 -6.02
C LEU A 173 6.59 8.86 -6.06
N GLU A 174 6.14 9.47 -7.15
CA GLU A 174 4.72 9.77 -7.35
C GLU A 174 3.89 8.48 -7.47
N SER A 175 4.38 7.50 -8.23
CA SER A 175 3.73 6.18 -8.36
C SER A 175 3.68 5.45 -7.02
N ILE A 176 4.72 5.57 -6.18
CA ILE A 176 4.73 5.07 -4.81
C ILE A 176 3.63 5.74 -3.98
N LYS A 177 3.58 7.08 -3.97
CA LYS A 177 2.58 7.86 -3.23
C LYS A 177 1.17 7.40 -3.58
N GLN A 178 0.85 7.35 -4.88
CA GLN A 178 -0.47 6.96 -5.37
C GLN A 178 -0.79 5.49 -5.08
N SER A 179 0.19 4.60 -5.17
CA SER A 179 -0.01 3.18 -4.86
C SER A 179 -0.32 2.98 -3.38
N ILE A 180 0.41 3.62 -2.47
CA ILE A 180 0.15 3.53 -1.02
C ILE A 180 -1.23 4.12 -0.68
N LEU A 181 -1.62 5.25 -1.27
CA LEU A 181 -2.96 5.81 -1.10
C LEU A 181 -4.06 4.86 -1.58
N SER A 182 -3.85 4.22 -2.73
CA SER A 182 -4.77 3.18 -3.23
C SER A 182 -4.86 1.98 -2.28
N TRP A 183 -3.77 1.59 -1.61
CA TRP A 183 -3.80 0.50 -0.62
C TRP A 183 -4.55 0.91 0.63
N VAL A 184 -4.42 2.15 1.10
CA VAL A 184 -5.20 2.69 2.21
C VAL A 184 -6.70 2.60 1.91
N ASP A 185 -7.11 2.98 0.70
CA ASP A 185 -8.49 2.83 0.26
C ASP A 185 -8.91 1.36 0.22
N SER A 186 -8.06 0.48 -0.30
CA SER A 186 -8.33 -0.97 -0.36
C SER A 186 -8.50 -1.61 1.03
N ILE A 187 -7.73 -1.17 2.03
CA ILE A 187 -7.88 -1.59 3.44
C ILE A 187 -9.24 -1.14 3.98
N ALA A 188 -9.62 0.11 3.73
CA ALA A 188 -10.90 0.64 4.20
C ALA A 188 -12.09 -0.07 3.53
N GLU A 189 -12.01 -0.35 2.24
CA GLU A 189 -13.02 -1.10 1.50
C GLU A 189 -13.18 -2.53 2.04
N TYR A 190 -12.07 -3.26 2.20
CA TYR A 190 -12.12 -4.62 2.76
C TYR A 190 -12.71 -4.62 4.18
N TYR A 191 -12.32 -3.66 5.01
CA TYR A 191 -12.87 -3.52 6.36
C TYR A 191 -14.39 -3.30 6.33
N ASP A 192 -14.86 -2.34 5.52
CA ASP A 192 -16.28 -2.00 5.43
C ASP A 192 -17.10 -3.21 4.92
N GLU A 193 -16.57 -3.95 3.96
CA GLU A 193 -17.19 -5.18 3.45
C GLU A 193 -17.36 -6.24 4.54
N ARG A 194 -16.29 -6.51 5.30
CA ARG A 194 -16.34 -7.47 6.41
C ARG A 194 -17.37 -7.05 7.47
N VAL A 195 -17.40 -5.77 7.84
CA VAL A 195 -18.40 -5.25 8.80
C VAL A 195 -19.82 -5.40 8.26
N ASN A 196 -20.04 -5.11 6.97
CA ASN A 196 -21.35 -5.25 6.35
C ASN A 196 -21.81 -6.71 6.23
N GLU A 197 -20.89 -7.64 5.98
CA GLU A 197 -21.16 -9.09 6.04
C GLU A 197 -21.66 -9.49 7.44
N LEU A 198 -20.95 -9.07 8.49
CA LEU A 198 -21.36 -9.35 9.87
C LEU A 198 -22.76 -8.80 10.19
N LYS A 199 -23.03 -7.54 9.81
CA LYS A 199 -24.36 -6.92 10.04
C LYS A 199 -25.47 -7.77 9.43
N LYS A 200 -25.31 -8.18 8.16
CA LYS A 200 -26.28 -9.04 7.46
C LYS A 200 -26.45 -10.40 8.15
N GLU A 201 -25.36 -11.01 8.61
CA GLU A 201 -25.42 -12.29 9.32
C GLU A 201 -26.20 -12.18 10.63
N LEU A 202 -25.98 -11.11 11.40
CA LEU A 202 -26.67 -10.87 12.68
C LEU A 202 -28.14 -10.49 12.49
N GLU A 203 -28.46 -9.67 11.48
CA GLU A 203 -29.85 -9.32 11.15
C GLU A 203 -30.66 -10.54 10.69
N ASN A 204 -30.05 -11.44 9.91
CA ASN A 204 -30.71 -12.66 9.45
C ASN A 204 -30.94 -13.69 10.57
N LYS A 205 -30.10 -13.70 11.62
CA LYS A 205 -30.28 -14.56 12.80
C LYS A 205 -31.35 -14.05 13.77
N ASN A 206 -31.71 -12.78 13.70
CA ASN A 206 -32.71 -12.13 14.54
C ASN A 206 -34.11 -12.06 13.90
N LYS A 207 -34.30 -12.66 12.72
CA LYS A 207 -35.59 -12.85 12.05
C LYS A 207 -36.11 -14.27 12.27
#